data_AF-A0A496WBQ9-F1
#
_entry.id   AF-A0A496WBQ9-F1
#
_cell.length_a   1.000
_cell.length_b   1.000
_cell.length_c   1.000
_cell.angle_alpha   90.00
_cell.angle_beta   90.00
_cell.angle_gamma   90.00
#
_symmetry.space_group_name_H-M   'P 1'
#
loop_
_entity.id
_entity.type
_entity.pdbx_description
1 polymer ?
#
loop_
_entity_poly.entity_id
_entity_poly.type
_entity_poly.pdbx_seq_one_letter_code
_entity_poly.pdbx_strand_id
1 'polypeptide(L)'
;MSSWKSHLPENLELADVIGLGLNQEELDNNNQLTGYRLHDLNKTPRMPFDDKAFDAVICTVSVEYLTQPFEVFEEVSQILKVGIFYRYIF
;
A
#
# COMPACT_ATOMS: atom_id res chain seq x y z
N MET A 1 -1.13 -3.74 3.41
CA MET A 1 0.23 -3.83 3.96
C MET A 1 1.02 -4.69 2.99
N SER A 2 2.23 -4.27 2.63
CA SER A 2 3.12 -5.02 1.74
C SER A 2 4.06 -5.89 2.57
N SER A 3 4.46 -7.01 1.98
CA SER A 3 5.34 -8.03 2.54
C SER A 3 6.35 -8.44 1.45
N TRP A 4 6.97 -9.61 1.56
CA TRP A 4 8.01 -10.10 0.65
C TRP A 4 7.56 -10.27 -0.81
N LYS A 5 6.25 -10.35 -1.07
CA LYS A 5 5.68 -10.51 -2.42
C LYS A 5 4.42 -9.65 -2.58
N SER A 6 4.40 -8.79 -3.60
CA SER A 6 3.28 -7.88 -3.88
C SER A 6 2.11 -8.50 -4.66
N HIS A 7 2.29 -9.71 -5.21
CA HIS A 7 1.29 -10.41 -6.05
C HIS A 7 0.79 -9.60 -7.26
N LEU A 8 1.61 -8.68 -7.78
CA LEU A 8 1.27 -7.94 -8.99
C LEU A 8 1.46 -8.84 -10.21
N PRO A 9 0.66 -8.68 -11.28
CA PRO A 9 0.89 -9.37 -12.54
C PRO A 9 2.27 -9.00 -13.10
N GLU A 10 3.03 -9.99 -13.56
CA GLU A 10 4.41 -9.78 -14.06
C GLU A 10 4.46 -8.90 -15.32
N ASN A 11 3.34 -8.78 -16.04
CA ASN A 11 3.20 -8.00 -17.26
C ASN A 11 2.63 -6.59 -17.02
N LEU A 12 2.49 -6.16 -15.78
CA LEU A 12 1.99 -4.82 -15.46
C LEU A 12 3.17 -3.84 -15.43
N GLU A 13 3.29 -3.01 -16.46
CA GLU A 13 4.27 -1.92 -16.46
C GLU A 13 3.79 -0.79 -15.54
N LEU A 14 4.34 -0.77 -14.32
CA LEU A 14 4.13 0.30 -13.35
C LEU A 14 5.40 1.16 -13.28
N ALA A 15 5.25 2.47 -13.40
CA ALA A 15 6.37 3.41 -13.30
C ALA A 15 7.00 3.39 -11.91
N ASP A 16 6.16 3.36 -10.87
CA ASP A 16 6.59 3.28 -9.47
C ASP A 16 5.65 2.39 -8.66
N VAL A 17 6.23 1.59 -7.77
CA VAL A 17 5.52 0.69 -6.85
C VAL A 17 6.07 0.89 -5.45
N ILE A 18 5.31 1.60 -4.61
CA ILE A 18 5.72 1.88 -3.24
C ILE A 18 5.03 0.92 -2.27
N GLY A 19 5.82 0.11 -1.55
CA GLY A 19 5.33 -0.78 -0.51
C GLY A 19 5.18 -0.07 0.83
N LEU A 20 4.11 -0.35 1.56
CA LEU A 20 3.94 0.10 2.94
C LEU A 20 3.80 -1.11 3.86
N GLY A 21 4.77 -1.33 4.75
CA GLY A 21 4.83 -2.54 5.58
C GLY A 21 5.47 -2.30 6.94
N LEU A 22 5.58 -3.37 7.71
CA LEU A 22 6.11 -3.34 9.09
C LEU A 22 7.50 -3.94 9.23
N ASN A 23 7.89 -4.80 8.29
CA ASN A 23 9.12 -5.55 8.34
C ASN A 23 10.07 -5.10 7.24
N GLN A 24 11.23 -4.59 7.65
CA GLN A 24 12.26 -4.08 6.77
C GLN A 24 12.81 -5.17 5.84
N GLU A 25 13.10 -6.35 6.40
CA GLU A 25 13.67 -7.47 5.67
C GLU A 25 12.71 -7.99 4.60
N GLU A 26 11.41 -8.05 4.88
CA GLU A 26 10.41 -8.45 3.89
C GLU A 26 10.32 -7.44 2.74
N LEU A 27 10.36 -6.14 3.05
CA LEU A 27 10.26 -5.09 2.04
C LEU A 27 11.51 -5.02 1.16
N ASP A 28 12.70 -5.21 1.73
CA ASP A 28 13.96 -5.23 0.99
C ASP A 28 14.05 -6.43 0.03
N ASN A 29 13.43 -7.56 0.37
CA ASN A 29 13.40 -8.76 -0.47
C ASN A 29 12.29 -8.74 -1.55
N ASN A 30 11.46 -7.70 -1.60
CA ASN A 30 10.38 -7.61 -2.57
C ASN A 30 10.82 -6.91 -3.86
N ASN A 31 11.26 -7.71 -4.84
CA ASN A 31 11.77 -7.24 -6.13
C ASN A 31 10.73 -6.49 -7.01
N GLN A 32 9.44 -6.50 -6.64
CA GLN A 32 8.40 -5.77 -7.37
C GLN A 32 8.23 -4.33 -6.87
N LEU A 33 8.91 -3.93 -5.79
CA LEU A 33 8.85 -2.57 -5.25
C LEU A 33 9.94 -1.70 -5.86
N THR A 34 9.59 -0.47 -6.25
CA THR A 34 10.58 0.59 -6.58
C THR A 34 10.99 1.39 -5.33
N GLY A 35 10.25 1.25 -4.24
CA GLY A 35 10.60 1.76 -2.91
C GLY A 35 9.62 1.30 -1.83
N TYR A 36 9.90 1.62 -0.57
CA TYR A 36 8.97 1.31 0.52
C TYR A 36 9.01 2.32 1.67
N ARG A 37 8.03 2.22 2.57
CA ARG A 37 7.99 2.90 3.87
C ARG A 37 7.64 1.90 4.97
N LEU A 38 8.41 1.93 6.06
CA LEU A 38 8.04 1.27 7.30
C LEU A 38 6.99 2.11 8.01
N HIS A 39 5.77 1.60 8.08
CA HIS A 39 4.66 2.35 8.65
C HIS A 39 3.57 1.42 9.18
N ASP A 40 3.17 1.66 10.43
CA ASP A 40 2.17 0.88 11.14
C ASP A 40 0.83 1.61 11.15
N LEU A 41 -0.06 1.22 10.23
CA LEU A 41 -1.41 1.80 10.10
C LEU A 41 -2.29 1.58 11.33
N ASN A 42 -2.00 0.58 12.16
CA ASN A 42 -2.75 0.34 13.40
C ASN A 42 -2.30 1.26 14.54
N LYS A 43 -1.06 1.79 14.48
CA LYS A 43 -0.57 2.81 15.42
C LYS A 43 -0.80 4.22 14.92
N THR A 44 -0.68 4.42 13.61
CA THR A 44 -0.83 5.72 12.96
C THR A 44 -1.59 5.49 11.66
N PRO A 45 -2.91 5.71 11.63
CA PRO A 45 -3.72 5.44 10.43
C PRO A 45 -3.44 6.42 9.28
N ARG A 46 -2.69 7.49 9.54
CA ARG A 46 -2.33 8.55 8.59
C ARG A 46 -1.32 8.07 7.55
N MET A 47 -1.61 8.29 6.26
CA MET A 47 -0.71 7.89 5.18
C MET A 47 0.57 8.75 5.17
N PRO A 48 1.77 8.13 5.08
CA PRO A 48 3.04 8.86 5.10
C PRO A 48 3.40 9.41 3.70
N PHE A 49 2.44 9.98 2.99
CA PHE A 49 2.57 10.46 1.61
C PHE A 49 1.83 11.77 1.40
N ASP A 50 2.21 12.49 0.35
CA ASP A 50 1.54 13.72 -0.06
C ASP A 50 0.17 13.44 -0.70
N ASP A 51 -0.72 14.43 -0.63
CA ASP A 51 -2.02 14.38 -1.29
C ASP A 51 -1.84 14.14 -2.80
N LYS A 52 -2.70 13.30 -3.38
CA LYS A 52 -2.70 13.00 -4.82
C LYS A 52 -1.32 12.54 -5.35
N ALA A 53 -0.57 11.80 -4.54
CA ALA A 53 0.70 11.21 -4.95
C ALA A 53 0.53 10.00 -5.88
N PHE A 54 -0.54 9.20 -5.70
CA PHE A 54 -0.71 7.90 -6.36
C PHE A 54 -1.89 7.83 -7.31
N ASP A 55 -1.74 7.03 -8.36
CA ASP A 55 -2.80 6.74 -9.34
C ASP A 55 -3.70 5.57 -8.88
N ALA A 56 -3.16 4.66 -8.06
CA ALA A 56 -3.90 3.53 -7.49
C ALA A 56 -3.29 3.10 -6.15
N VAL A 57 -4.12 2.51 -5.29
CA VAL A 57 -3.69 1.82 -4.06
C VAL A 57 -4.20 0.39 -4.10
N ILE A 58 -3.32 -0.55 -3.76
CA ILE A 58 -3.61 -1.98 -3.70
C ILE A 58 -3.44 -2.45 -2.26
N CYS A 59 -4.46 -3.11 -1.72
CA CYS A 59 -4.40 -3.72 -0.40
C CYS A 59 -4.82 -5.19 -0.49
N THR A 60 -3.84 -6.08 -0.52
CA THR A 60 -4.04 -7.54 -0.63
C THR A 60 -3.96 -8.18 0.76
N VAL A 61 -4.97 -8.98 1.13
CA VAL A 61 -5.04 -9.79 2.37
C VAL A 61 -4.69 -9.06 3.69
N SER A 62 -4.79 -7.72 3.71
CA SER A 62 -4.36 -6.92 4.87
C SER A 62 -5.48 -6.15 5.56
N VAL A 63 -6.63 -5.94 4.89
CA VAL A 63 -7.71 -5.10 5.42
C VAL A 63 -8.28 -5.65 6.72
N GLU A 64 -8.35 -6.98 6.85
CA GLU A 64 -8.87 -7.67 8.03
C GLU A 64 -8.02 -7.46 9.30
N TYR A 65 -6.77 -7.02 9.14
CA TYR A 65 -5.86 -6.75 10.25
C TYR A 65 -5.86 -5.28 10.69
N LEU A 66 -6.63 -4.41 10.01
CA LEU A 66 -6.73 -3.01 10.39
C LEU A 66 -7.68 -2.81 11.57
N THR A 67 -7.21 -2.15 12.62
CA THR A 67 -8.03 -1.77 13.78
C THR A 67 -8.93 -0.59 13.48
N GLN A 68 -8.52 0.29 12.56
CA GLN A 68 -9.23 1.51 12.15
C GLN A 68 -9.36 1.59 10.62
N PRO A 69 -10.06 0.64 9.98
CA PRO A 69 -10.09 0.53 8.52
C PRO A 69 -10.70 1.77 7.83
N PHE A 70 -11.74 2.38 8.41
CA PHE A 70 -12.38 3.56 7.83
C PHE A 70 -11.46 4.77 7.77
N GLU A 71 -10.71 5.04 8.84
CA GLU A 71 -9.72 6.12 8.89
C GLU A 71 -8.62 5.89 7.86
N VAL A 72 -8.13 4.65 7.76
CA VAL A 72 -7.13 4.27 6.75
C VAL A 72 -7.68 4.47 5.33
N PHE A 73 -8.94 4.13 5.06
CA PHE A 73 -9.54 4.34 3.74
C PHE A 73 -9.77 5.82 3.41
N GLU A 74 -10.08 6.65 4.41
CA GLU A 74 -10.16 8.10 4.25
C GLU A 74 -8.79 8.66 3.86
N GLU A 75 -7.73 8.24 4.54
CA GLU A 75 -6.35 8.64 4.23
C GLU A 75 -5.89 8.12 2.85
N VAL A 76 -6.27 6.91 2.46
CA VAL A 76 -6.05 6.40 1.09
C VAL A 76 -6.73 7.30 0.06
N SER A 77 -7.93 7.80 0.34
CA SER A 77 -8.64 8.68 -0.60
C SER A 77 -7.92 10.02 -0.80
N GLN A 78 -7.20 10.52 0.21
CA GLN A 78 -6.44 11.78 0.13
C GLN A 78 -5.19 11.64 -0.75
N ILE A 79 -4.49 10.51 -0.67
CA ILE A 79 -3.26 10.28 -1.44
C ILE A 79 -3.51 9.87 -2.91
N LEU A 80 -4.76 9.61 -3.30
CA LEU A 80 -5.14 9.23 -4.67
C LEU A 80 -5.44 10.46 -5.55
N LYS A 81 -4.84 10.52 -6.75
CA LYS A 81 -5.08 11.59 -7.75
C LYS A 81 -6.51 11.58 -8.28
N VAL A 82 -7.02 10.39 -8.57
CA VAL A 82 -8.38 10.10 -9.04
C VAL A 82 -8.80 8.78 -8.38
N GLY A 83 -10.02 8.72 -7.86
CA GLY A 83 -10.48 7.67 -6.93
C GLY A 83 -10.64 6.26 -7.51
N ILE A 84 -9.54 5.63 -7.89
CA ILE A 84 -9.50 4.21 -8.23
C ILE A 84 -8.82 3.45 -7.08
N PHE A 85 -9.64 2.83 -6.24
CA PHE A 85 -9.19 1.89 -5.21
C PHE A 85 -9.33 0.47 -5.75
N TYR A 86 -8.21 -0.23 -5.97
CA TYR A 86 -8.22 -1.61 -6.44
C TYR A 86 -8.05 -2.56 -5.24
N ARG A 87 -9.13 -3.24 -4.88
CA ARG A 87 -9.13 -4.26 -3.82
C ARG A 87 -8.86 -5.62 -4.45
N TYR A 88 -7.68 -6.20 -4.22
CA TYR A 88 -7.41 -7.59 -4.53
C TYR A 88 -7.62 -8.43 -3.25
N ILE A 89 -8.65 -9.26 -3.25
CA ILE A 89 -8.93 -10.23 -2.17
C ILE A 89 -8.59 -11.60 -2.75
N PHE A 90 -7.66 -12.31 -2.10
CA PHE A 90 -7.62 -13.77 -2.14
C PHE A 90 -8.00 -14.27 -0.75
#